data_AF-A0A7X8JDT6-F1
#
_entry.id   AF-A0A7X8JDT6-F1
#
_cell.length_a   1.000
_cell.length_b   1.000
_cell.length_c   1.000
_cell.angle_alpha   90.00
_cell.angle_beta   90.00
_cell.angle_gamma   90.00
#
_symmetry.space_group_name_H-M   'P 1'
#
loop_
_entity.id
_entity.type
_entity.pdbx_description
1 polymer ?
#
loop_
_entity_poly.entity_id
_entity_poly.type
_entity_poly.pdbx_seq_one_letter_code
_entity_poly.pdbx_strand_id
1 'polypeptide(L)'
;MDTITEAVFRKPECANMNIRERRELADLVFNSMRRLDILQPVIEDKSITEIMINGPDKLFIERGGRISRSKRSFDSFERLEDVIHNMVSRTNRIVNEASPIVDFTLPDGSRVNVVLKPVALNGPIMTIRKFPDSPMTLEQLVDLGSLSAEAEEVLSCLVRAKYNIFICGGTGSGKTTFLNALAGRIPPDERIITIEDSAELQIKGVENIVRLEARTANSEGRGRISIRELIKTSLRMRPERIIVGEVRGEEALDMLQAMNTGHDGSLSTGHANSAADMLKRLETMVISAASLPLEAVRQQIASAIDIIVHLSRLRDKSRRVLEICEVSGYAGGMIHLNPLYLFEEHRDQGCENEKNSCGTSEDDRMVRGSLKPTGNMLINTVKLRMAGISCRLGGV
;
A
#
# COMPACT_ATOMS: atom_id res chain seq x y z
N MET A 1 -16.42 26.99 -17.66
CA MET A 1 -17.37 25.90 -17.96
C MET A 1 -18.56 26.50 -18.68
N ASP A 2 -19.23 27.47 -18.05
CA ASP A 2 -20.44 28.14 -18.54
C ASP A 2 -20.36 28.63 -20.00
N THR A 3 -19.25 29.27 -20.40
CA THR A 3 -19.05 29.73 -21.79
C THR A 3 -18.98 28.59 -22.81
N ILE A 4 -18.40 27.45 -22.44
CA ILE A 4 -18.28 26.28 -23.31
C ILE A 4 -19.60 25.52 -23.37
N THR A 5 -20.31 25.40 -22.25
CA THR A 5 -21.68 24.87 -22.22
C THR A 5 -22.59 25.69 -23.12
N GLU A 6 -22.54 27.02 -23.02
CA GLU A 6 -23.36 27.89 -23.86
C GLU A 6 -23.02 27.77 -25.35
N ALA A 7 -21.73 27.63 -25.69
CA ALA A 7 -21.29 27.42 -27.06
C ALA A 7 -21.75 26.07 -27.65
N VAL A 8 -21.69 24.98 -26.86
CA VAL A 8 -22.17 23.65 -27.27
C VAL A 8 -23.69 23.64 -27.42
N PHE A 9 -24.42 24.30 -26.53
CA PHE A 9 -25.88 24.36 -26.59
C PHE A 9 -26.41 25.17 -27.79
N ARG A 10 -25.60 26.09 -28.34
CA ARG A 10 -25.92 26.88 -29.54
C ARG A 10 -25.57 26.20 -30.87
N LYS A 11 -24.88 25.05 -30.86
CA LYS A 11 -24.47 24.32 -32.08
C LYS A 11 -25.69 23.61 -32.73
N PRO A 12 -25.98 23.84 -34.02
CA PRO A 12 -27.10 23.21 -34.72
C PRO A 12 -27.05 21.68 -34.71
N GLU A 13 -25.83 21.11 -34.73
CA GLU A 13 -25.61 19.66 -34.74
C GLU A 13 -26.01 19.01 -33.40
N CYS A 14 -26.14 19.79 -32.33
CA CYS A 14 -26.58 19.33 -31.02
C CYS A 14 -28.10 19.41 -30.83
N ALA A 15 -28.85 19.88 -31.84
CA ALA A 15 -30.30 20.12 -31.73
C ALA A 15 -31.09 18.85 -31.35
N ASN A 16 -30.67 17.68 -31.82
CA ASN A 16 -31.32 16.39 -31.56
C ASN A 16 -30.85 15.69 -30.26
N MET A 17 -29.87 16.25 -29.55
CA MET A 17 -29.38 15.70 -28.29
C MET A 17 -30.25 16.14 -27.11
N ASN A 18 -30.48 15.23 -26.16
CA ASN A 18 -31.14 15.56 -24.90
C ASN A 18 -30.23 16.42 -23.99
N ILE A 19 -30.79 17.01 -22.93
CA ILE A 19 -30.06 17.91 -22.03
C ILE A 19 -28.84 17.22 -21.39
N ARG A 20 -28.94 15.92 -21.10
CA ARG A 20 -27.85 15.14 -20.52
C ARG A 20 -26.72 14.94 -21.53
N GLU A 21 -27.04 14.56 -22.76
CA GLU A 21 -26.07 14.38 -23.85
C GLU A 21 -25.34 15.67 -24.19
N ARG A 22 -26.05 16.81 -24.26
CA ARG A 22 -25.41 18.11 -24.50
C ARG A 22 -24.47 18.51 -23.36
N ARG A 23 -24.82 18.16 -22.13
CA ARG A 23 -23.97 18.41 -20.96
C ARG A 23 -22.74 17.50 -20.96
N GLU A 24 -22.90 16.22 -21.30
CA GLU A 24 -21.78 15.29 -21.48
C GLU A 24 -20.83 15.75 -22.60
N LEU A 25 -21.35 16.27 -23.72
CA LEU A 25 -20.55 16.85 -24.80
C LEU A 25 -19.84 18.14 -24.37
N ALA A 26 -20.52 19.03 -23.64
CA ALA A 26 -19.91 20.24 -23.09
C ALA A 26 -18.78 19.91 -22.12
N ASP A 27 -18.98 18.91 -21.26
CA ASP A 27 -17.95 18.41 -20.35
C ASP A 27 -16.78 17.80 -21.13
N LEU A 28 -17.03 17.06 -22.22
CA LEU A 28 -15.99 16.48 -23.08
C LEU A 28 -15.17 17.56 -23.79
N VAL A 29 -15.81 18.57 -24.39
CA VAL A 29 -15.12 19.71 -25.01
C VAL A 29 -14.34 20.52 -23.97
N PHE A 30 -14.95 20.78 -22.82
CA PHE A 30 -14.30 21.47 -21.70
C PHE A 30 -13.07 20.71 -21.19
N ASN A 31 -13.17 19.39 -21.08
CA ASN A 31 -12.07 18.53 -20.64
C ASN A 31 -10.99 18.39 -21.70
N SER A 32 -11.33 18.36 -22.98
CA SER A 32 -10.38 18.36 -24.10
C SER A 32 -9.59 19.67 -24.20
N MET A 33 -10.22 20.80 -23.81
CA MET A 33 -9.56 22.10 -23.62
C MET A 33 -8.76 22.17 -22.31
N ARG A 34 -9.12 21.36 -21.29
CA ARG A 34 -8.27 21.11 -20.13
C ARG A 34 -7.18 20.10 -20.50
N ARG A 35 -6.07 20.16 -19.77
CA ARG A 35 -4.81 19.53 -20.18
C ARG A 35 -4.79 17.99 -20.16
N LEU A 36 -5.79 17.32 -19.54
CA LEU A 36 -5.80 15.87 -19.33
C LEU A 36 -6.95 15.13 -20.05
N ASP A 37 -7.76 15.83 -20.85
CA ASP A 37 -8.80 15.24 -21.69
C ASP A 37 -9.77 14.30 -20.92
N ILE A 38 -10.14 13.16 -21.53
CA ILE A 38 -11.02 12.14 -20.95
C ILE A 38 -10.54 11.56 -19.61
N LEU A 39 -9.27 11.79 -19.24
CA LEU A 39 -8.73 11.38 -17.94
C LEU A 39 -9.10 12.33 -16.82
N GLN A 40 -9.39 13.60 -17.10
CA GLN A 40 -9.73 14.58 -16.07
C GLN A 40 -10.84 14.08 -15.11
N PRO A 41 -12.02 13.63 -15.59
CA PRO A 41 -13.06 13.12 -14.69
C PRO A 41 -12.71 11.78 -14.04
N VAL A 42 -11.77 11.00 -14.61
CA VAL A 42 -11.32 9.73 -14.03
C VAL A 42 -10.32 9.97 -12.89
N ILE A 43 -9.41 10.92 -13.09
CA ILE A 43 -8.42 11.33 -12.10
C ILE A 43 -9.10 12.04 -10.93
N GLU A 44 -10.14 12.85 -11.17
CA GLU A 44 -10.88 13.55 -10.10
C GLU A 44 -11.82 12.62 -9.29
N ASP A 45 -12.23 11.48 -9.84
CA ASP A 45 -13.11 10.52 -9.16
C ASP A 45 -12.36 9.79 -8.03
N LYS A 46 -12.61 10.20 -6.78
CA LYS A 46 -11.98 9.64 -5.56
C LYS A 46 -12.31 8.17 -5.30
N SER A 47 -13.35 7.62 -5.93
CA SER A 47 -13.67 6.20 -5.81
C SER A 47 -12.70 5.31 -6.59
N ILE A 48 -11.97 5.89 -7.56
CA ILE A 48 -11.00 5.19 -8.39
C ILE A 48 -9.63 5.21 -7.71
N THR A 49 -9.04 4.03 -7.56
CA THR A 49 -7.71 3.83 -6.95
C THR A 49 -6.61 3.60 -7.98
N GLU A 50 -6.96 3.07 -9.15
CA GLU A 50 -6.01 2.78 -10.22
C GLU A 50 -6.65 2.99 -11.59
N ILE A 51 -5.87 3.52 -12.53
CA ILE A 51 -6.26 3.78 -13.92
C ILE A 51 -5.23 3.09 -14.80
N MET A 52 -5.66 2.23 -15.71
CA MET A 52 -4.78 1.50 -16.64
C MET A 52 -5.23 1.78 -18.07
N ILE A 53 -4.31 2.28 -18.89
CA ILE A 53 -4.54 2.63 -20.29
C ILE A 53 -3.63 1.74 -21.13
N ASN A 54 -4.24 0.82 -21.87
CA ASN A 54 -3.54 -0.18 -22.67
C ASN A 54 -3.67 0.14 -24.17
N GLY A 55 -3.43 1.40 -24.53
CA GLY A 55 -3.75 1.98 -25.83
C GLY A 55 -4.99 2.90 -25.80
N PRO A 56 -5.28 3.62 -26.90
CA PRO A 56 -6.32 4.65 -26.93
C PRO A 56 -7.74 4.11 -26.70
N ASP A 57 -8.00 2.85 -27.05
CA ASP A 57 -9.32 2.20 -27.01
C ASP A 57 -9.59 1.39 -25.73
N LYS A 58 -8.58 1.25 -24.85
CA LYS A 58 -8.61 0.31 -23.72
C LYS A 58 -8.24 1.00 -22.41
N LEU A 59 -9.24 1.60 -21.79
CA LEU A 59 -9.18 2.16 -20.44
C LEU A 59 -9.83 1.21 -19.42
N PHE A 60 -9.09 0.87 -18.36
CA PHE A 60 -9.56 0.12 -17.21
C PHE A 60 -9.39 0.95 -15.94
N ILE A 61 -10.30 0.77 -14.99
CA ILE A 61 -10.29 1.47 -13.71
C ILE A 61 -10.53 0.48 -12.57
N GLU A 62 -9.82 0.66 -11.47
CA GLU A 62 -10.05 -0.06 -10.21
C GLU A 62 -10.92 0.78 -9.27
N ARG A 63 -12.02 0.18 -8.79
CA ARG A 63 -12.82 0.72 -7.68
C ARG A 63 -13.02 -0.35 -6.62
N GLY A 64 -12.67 -0.06 -5.37
CA GLY A 64 -12.87 -1.00 -4.25
C GLY A 64 -12.26 -2.38 -4.49
N GLY A 65 -11.09 -2.47 -5.13
CA GLY A 65 -10.45 -3.74 -5.49
C GLY A 65 -10.94 -4.35 -6.81
N ARG A 66 -12.01 -3.86 -7.43
CA ARG A 66 -12.59 -4.47 -8.64
C ARG A 66 -12.17 -3.68 -9.87
N ILE A 67 -11.55 -4.37 -10.83
CA ILE A 67 -11.16 -3.80 -12.12
C ILE A 67 -12.35 -3.91 -13.08
N SER A 68 -12.64 -2.82 -13.78
CA SER A 68 -13.68 -2.77 -14.81
C SER A 68 -13.22 -1.97 -16.02
N ARG A 69 -13.71 -2.33 -17.21
CA ARG A 69 -13.45 -1.55 -18.44
C ARG A 69 -14.30 -0.28 -18.44
N SER A 70 -13.68 0.86 -18.66
CA SER A 70 -14.37 2.14 -18.85
C SER A 70 -14.94 2.22 -20.26
N LYS A 71 -16.05 2.95 -20.43
CA LYS A 71 -16.63 3.26 -21.75
C LYS A 71 -15.90 4.39 -22.48
N ARG A 72 -14.99 5.11 -21.79
CA ARG A 72 -14.22 6.22 -22.36
C ARG A 72 -13.01 5.68 -23.14
N SER A 73 -12.68 6.34 -24.24
CA SER A 73 -11.52 6.06 -25.09
C SER A 73 -10.95 7.38 -25.63
N PHE A 74 -9.66 7.37 -25.93
CA PHE A 74 -9.03 8.45 -26.69
C PHE A 74 -9.36 8.32 -28.17
N ASP A 75 -9.39 9.45 -28.86
CA ASP A 75 -9.71 9.50 -30.30
C ASP A 75 -8.59 8.91 -31.16
N SER A 76 -7.33 9.01 -30.71
CA SER A 76 -6.17 8.53 -31.46
C SER A 76 -4.98 8.21 -30.56
N PHE A 77 -3.96 7.57 -31.14
CA PHE A 77 -2.68 7.32 -30.47
C PHE A 77 -1.96 8.64 -30.14
N GLU A 78 -1.95 9.57 -31.09
CA GLU A 78 -1.31 10.88 -30.97
C GLU A 78 -1.93 11.68 -29.82
N ARG A 79 -3.25 11.61 -29.66
CA ARG A 79 -3.93 12.31 -28.57
C ARG A 79 -3.54 11.78 -27.19
N LEU A 80 -3.37 10.46 -27.05
CA LEU A 80 -2.87 9.86 -25.81
C LEU A 80 -1.40 10.25 -25.56
N GLU A 81 -0.56 10.26 -26.59
CA GLU A 81 0.83 10.73 -26.49
C GLU A 81 0.91 12.21 -26.06
N ASP A 82 0.08 13.09 -26.62
CA ASP A 82 0.01 14.50 -26.23
C ASP A 82 -0.32 14.67 -24.74
N VAL A 83 -1.27 13.88 -24.22
CA VAL A 83 -1.64 13.90 -22.80
C VAL A 83 -0.48 13.40 -21.95
N ILE A 84 0.19 12.31 -22.35
CA ILE A 84 1.38 11.80 -21.68
C ILE A 84 2.48 12.86 -21.64
N HIS A 85 2.80 13.49 -22.77
CA HIS A 85 3.82 14.54 -22.84
C HIS A 85 3.45 15.75 -21.98
N ASN A 86 2.17 16.14 -21.92
CA ASN A 86 1.72 17.21 -21.02
C ASN A 86 1.95 16.85 -19.55
N MET A 87 1.65 15.62 -19.14
CA MET A 87 1.86 15.16 -17.77
C MET A 87 3.35 15.14 -17.41
N VAL A 88 4.18 14.58 -18.29
CA VAL A 88 5.63 14.46 -18.08
C VAL A 88 6.31 15.83 -18.08
N SER A 89 5.87 16.78 -18.93
CA SER A 89 6.47 18.11 -19.06
C SER A 89 6.45 18.96 -17.78
N ARG A 90 5.62 18.59 -16.80
CA ARG A 90 5.55 19.24 -15.48
C ARG A 90 6.58 18.67 -14.49
N THR A 91 7.38 17.72 -14.93
CA THR A 91 8.42 17.06 -14.16
C THR A 91 9.76 17.26 -14.86
N ASN A 92 10.87 17.04 -14.15
CA ASN A 92 12.21 17.08 -14.76
C ASN A 92 12.56 15.76 -15.49
N ARG A 93 11.56 15.06 -16.04
CA ARG A 93 11.74 13.78 -16.73
C ARG A 93 11.37 13.92 -18.20
N ILE A 94 11.86 12.98 -19.00
CA ILE A 94 11.68 12.96 -20.45
C ILE A 94 11.18 11.58 -20.84
N VAL A 95 10.27 11.53 -21.81
CA VAL A 95 9.83 10.29 -22.46
C VAL A 95 9.78 10.52 -23.96
N ASN A 96 10.36 9.61 -24.74
CA ASN A 96 10.39 9.63 -26.21
C ASN A 96 10.82 8.23 -26.73
N GLU A 97 10.98 8.06 -28.04
CA GLU A 97 11.37 6.76 -28.61
C GLU A 97 12.75 6.25 -28.15
N ALA A 98 13.68 7.14 -27.83
CA ALA A 98 15.02 6.78 -27.32
C ALA A 98 15.00 6.47 -25.81
N SER A 99 14.02 6.96 -25.07
CA SER A 99 13.78 6.70 -23.65
C SER A 99 12.28 6.45 -23.43
N PRO A 100 11.78 5.27 -23.86
CA PRO A 100 10.34 5.01 -23.99
C PRO A 100 9.65 4.69 -22.66
N ILE A 101 10.40 4.56 -21.56
CA ILE A 101 9.87 4.22 -20.24
C ILE A 101 10.14 5.38 -19.29
N VAL A 102 9.09 5.83 -18.60
CA VAL A 102 9.24 6.83 -17.53
C VAL A 102 8.27 6.55 -16.38
N ASP A 103 8.79 6.69 -15.16
CA ASP A 103 8.01 6.74 -13.93
C ASP A 103 8.04 8.17 -13.39
N PHE A 104 6.94 8.69 -12.88
CA PHE A 104 6.89 9.99 -12.22
C PHE A 104 5.70 10.11 -11.26
N THR A 105 5.71 11.19 -10.48
CA THR A 105 4.67 11.49 -9.49
C THR A 105 3.97 12.80 -9.87
N LEU A 106 2.65 12.79 -9.84
CA LEU A 106 1.81 13.96 -10.04
C LEU A 106 1.76 14.84 -8.78
N PRO A 107 1.34 16.12 -8.89
CA PRO A 107 1.26 17.02 -7.73
C PRO A 107 0.33 16.53 -6.60
N ASP A 108 -0.65 15.69 -6.90
CA ASP A 108 -1.55 15.04 -5.94
C ASP A 108 -0.92 13.80 -5.27
N GLY A 109 0.32 13.46 -5.62
CA GLY A 109 1.03 12.27 -5.15
C GLY A 109 0.80 11.02 -6.00
N SER A 110 -0.15 11.03 -6.94
CA SER A 110 -0.45 9.88 -7.80
C SER A 110 0.77 9.47 -8.62
N ARG A 111 1.04 8.17 -8.70
CA ARG A 111 2.17 7.63 -9.44
C ARG A 111 1.77 7.26 -10.84
N VAL A 112 2.61 7.60 -11.80
CA VAL A 112 2.38 7.34 -13.21
C VAL A 112 3.56 6.57 -13.76
N ASN A 113 3.27 5.42 -14.36
CA ASN A 113 4.18 4.68 -15.22
C ASN A 113 3.72 4.82 -16.66
N VAL A 114 4.64 5.12 -17.57
CA VAL A 114 4.39 5.25 -19.00
C VAL A 114 5.37 4.38 -19.77
N VAL A 115 4.86 3.72 -20.82
CA VAL A 115 5.66 2.99 -21.81
C VAL A 115 5.20 3.38 -23.22
N LEU A 116 6.11 3.90 -24.04
CA LEU A 116 5.87 4.29 -25.43
C LEU A 116 6.48 3.27 -26.41
N LYS A 117 6.24 3.50 -27.71
CA LYS A 117 6.96 2.80 -28.78
C LYS A 117 8.46 3.09 -28.71
N PRO A 118 9.32 2.15 -29.14
CA PRO A 118 9.00 0.85 -29.74
C PRO A 118 8.70 -0.28 -28.72
N VAL A 119 8.75 -0.02 -27.42
CA VAL A 119 8.57 -1.05 -26.37
C VAL A 119 7.10 -1.46 -26.24
N ALA A 120 6.18 -0.49 -26.28
CA ALA A 120 4.75 -0.77 -26.23
C ALA A 120 4.17 -1.01 -27.63
N LEU A 121 3.99 -2.30 -27.98
CA LEU A 121 3.54 -2.72 -29.32
C LEU A 121 2.08 -2.35 -29.62
N ASN A 122 1.24 -2.23 -28.60
CA ASN A 122 -0.17 -1.82 -28.69
C ASN A 122 -0.36 -0.29 -28.62
N GLY A 123 0.70 0.50 -28.81
CA GLY A 123 0.70 1.95 -28.66
C GLY A 123 1.02 2.39 -27.23
N PRO A 124 0.87 3.69 -26.90
CA PRO A 124 1.22 4.22 -25.59
C PRO A 124 0.45 3.51 -24.47
N ILE A 125 1.17 3.09 -23.45
CA ILE A 125 0.62 2.49 -22.22
C ILE A 125 0.86 3.47 -21.09
N MET A 126 -0.15 3.66 -20.24
CA MET A 126 -0.02 4.44 -19.03
C MET A 126 -0.80 3.80 -17.87
N THR A 127 -0.16 3.69 -16.72
CA THR A 127 -0.79 3.25 -15.47
C THR A 127 -0.66 4.35 -14.42
N ILE A 128 -1.79 4.80 -13.87
CA ILE A 128 -1.86 5.77 -12.79
C ILE A 128 -2.36 5.07 -11.54
N ARG A 129 -1.52 4.98 -10.51
CA ARG A 129 -1.93 4.55 -9.18
C ARG A 129 -2.18 5.79 -8.33
N LYS A 130 -3.45 6.01 -7.98
CA LYS A 130 -3.85 7.21 -7.24
C LYS A 130 -3.46 7.12 -5.78
N PHE A 131 -3.05 8.26 -5.25
CA PHE A 131 -2.90 8.43 -3.81
C PHE A 131 -4.23 8.83 -3.18
N PRO A 132 -4.69 8.15 -2.11
CA PRO A 132 -5.89 8.57 -1.42
C PRO A 132 -5.65 9.93 -0.74
N ASP A 133 -6.67 10.79 -0.76
CA ASP A 133 -6.64 12.12 -0.13
C ASP A 133 -6.51 12.04 1.41
N SER A 134 -6.98 10.93 1.98
CA SER A 134 -6.91 10.66 3.40
C SER A 134 -6.46 9.22 3.66
N PRO A 135 -5.51 9.00 4.58
CA PRO A 135 -5.13 7.66 4.98
C PRO A 135 -6.32 6.95 5.63
N MET A 136 -6.40 5.63 5.47
CA MET A 136 -7.34 4.83 6.25
C MET A 136 -6.93 4.84 7.72
N THR A 137 -7.91 4.94 8.59
CA THR A 137 -7.75 4.80 10.05
C THR A 137 -7.95 3.35 10.47
N LEU A 138 -7.51 2.99 11.68
CA LEU A 138 -7.75 1.65 12.21
C LEU A 138 -9.25 1.39 12.43
N GLU A 139 -10.01 2.40 12.85
CA GLU A 139 -11.46 2.33 13.02
C GLU A 139 -12.14 1.97 11.71
N GLN A 140 -11.75 2.63 10.61
CA GLN A 140 -12.27 2.30 9.28
C GLN A 140 -11.90 0.89 8.83
N LEU A 141 -10.72 0.38 9.22
CA LEU A 141 -10.34 -1.01 8.94
C LEU A 141 -11.20 -2.00 9.74
N VAL A 142 -11.60 -1.65 10.96
CA VAL A 142 -12.56 -2.43 11.76
C VAL A 142 -13.95 -2.40 11.11
N ASP A 143 -14.44 -1.23 10.69
CA ASP A 143 -15.73 -1.08 10.00
C ASP A 143 -15.80 -1.90 8.70
N LEU A 144 -14.69 -1.98 7.98
CA LEU A 144 -14.56 -2.80 6.77
C LEU A 144 -14.44 -4.30 7.07
N GLY A 145 -14.34 -4.70 8.34
CA GLY A 145 -14.10 -6.07 8.79
C GLY A 145 -12.68 -6.57 8.52
N SER A 146 -11.72 -5.68 8.23
CA SER A 146 -10.31 -6.02 7.98
C SER A 146 -9.58 -6.49 9.23
N LEU A 147 -10.01 -6.01 10.40
CA LEU A 147 -9.43 -6.22 11.72
C LEU A 147 -10.61 -6.29 12.73
N SER A 148 -10.48 -7.07 13.80
CA SER A 148 -11.47 -7.04 14.89
C SER A 148 -11.22 -5.85 15.81
N ALA A 149 -12.28 -5.31 16.44
CA ALA A 149 -12.14 -4.20 17.40
C ALA A 149 -11.17 -4.52 18.55
N GLU A 150 -11.24 -5.75 19.09
CA GLU A 150 -10.32 -6.21 20.14
C GLU A 150 -8.85 -6.21 19.67
N ALA A 151 -8.58 -6.71 18.46
CA ALA A 151 -7.23 -6.72 17.91
C ALA A 151 -6.74 -5.30 17.57
N GLU A 152 -7.64 -4.40 17.20
CA GLU A 152 -7.34 -2.97 17.02
C GLU A 152 -6.85 -2.33 18.32
N GLU A 153 -7.58 -2.51 19.42
CA GLU A 153 -7.20 -1.98 20.73
C GLU A 153 -5.82 -2.48 21.15
N VAL A 154 -5.57 -3.79 20.98
CA VAL A 154 -4.27 -4.40 21.29
C VAL A 154 -3.16 -3.82 20.41
N LEU A 155 -3.33 -3.74 19.09
CA LEU A 155 -2.31 -3.18 18.21
C LEU A 155 -2.04 -1.70 18.53
N SER A 156 -3.08 -0.92 18.85
CA SER A 156 -2.97 0.46 19.30
C SER A 156 -2.14 0.59 20.58
N CYS A 157 -2.35 -0.29 21.57
CA CYS A 157 -1.51 -0.36 22.76
C CYS A 157 -0.04 -0.67 22.43
N LEU A 158 0.20 -1.67 21.57
CA LEU A 158 1.55 -2.11 21.21
C LEU A 158 2.31 -1.03 20.45
N VAL A 159 1.66 -0.29 19.54
CA VAL A 159 2.25 0.89 18.88
C VAL A 159 2.66 1.93 19.91
N ARG A 160 1.76 2.30 20.85
CA ARG A 160 2.06 3.30 21.90
C ARG A 160 3.16 2.85 22.85
N ALA A 161 3.26 1.55 23.11
CA ALA A 161 4.32 0.96 23.94
C ALA A 161 5.63 0.70 23.17
N LYS A 162 5.76 1.16 21.93
CA LYS A 162 6.97 1.03 21.10
C LYS A 162 7.38 -0.41 20.79
N TYR A 163 6.41 -1.29 20.54
CA TYR A 163 6.68 -2.59 19.94
C TYR A 163 7.09 -2.40 18.47
N ASN A 164 8.10 -3.14 18.03
CA ASN A 164 8.49 -3.23 16.63
C ASN A 164 7.52 -4.16 15.92
N ILE A 165 6.74 -3.60 14.98
CA ILE A 165 5.67 -4.33 14.29
C ILE A 165 6.03 -4.46 12.81
N PHE A 166 6.07 -5.70 12.34
CA PHE A 166 6.36 -6.04 10.96
C PHE A 166 5.10 -6.54 10.25
N ILE A 167 4.71 -5.90 9.15
CA ILE A 167 3.47 -6.21 8.44
C ILE A 167 3.80 -6.95 7.15
N CYS A 168 3.34 -8.19 7.01
CA CYS A 168 3.61 -9.00 5.83
C CYS A 168 2.34 -9.32 5.02
N GLY A 169 2.53 -9.71 3.76
CA GLY A 169 1.43 -10.10 2.89
C GLY A 169 1.72 -9.96 1.39
N GLY A 170 0.84 -10.57 0.59
CA GLY A 170 0.92 -10.55 -0.87
C GLY A 170 0.75 -9.16 -1.50
N THR A 171 0.89 -9.08 -2.82
CA THR A 171 0.62 -7.86 -3.58
C THR A 171 -0.86 -7.48 -3.47
N GLY A 172 -1.12 -6.21 -3.17
CA GLY A 172 -2.49 -5.69 -3.05
C GLY A 172 -3.25 -6.11 -1.78
N SER A 173 -2.57 -6.73 -0.80
CA SER A 173 -3.17 -7.08 0.51
C SER A 173 -3.42 -5.87 1.43
N GLY A 174 -2.85 -4.71 1.11
CA GLY A 174 -3.06 -3.46 1.87
C GLY A 174 -2.00 -3.16 2.92
N LYS A 175 -0.80 -3.76 2.84
CA LYS A 175 0.30 -3.55 3.80
C LYS A 175 0.58 -2.09 4.12
N THR A 176 0.85 -1.27 3.11
CA THR A 176 1.18 0.15 3.31
C THR A 176 0.01 0.92 3.90
N THR A 177 -1.23 0.59 3.51
CA THR A 177 -2.45 1.16 4.09
C THR A 177 -2.57 0.81 5.57
N PHE A 178 -2.34 -0.44 5.94
CA PHE A 178 -2.39 -0.91 7.33
C PHE A 178 -1.25 -0.32 8.16
N LEU A 179 -0.04 -0.24 7.60
CA LEU A 179 1.09 0.43 8.25
C LEU A 179 0.76 1.89 8.55
N ASN A 180 0.20 2.61 7.58
CA ASN A 180 -0.16 4.02 7.74
C ASN A 180 -1.25 4.19 8.81
N ALA A 181 -2.23 3.29 8.86
CA ALA A 181 -3.26 3.27 9.90
C ALA A 181 -2.66 3.04 11.30
N LEU A 182 -1.76 2.07 11.45
CA LEU A 182 -1.03 1.82 12.70
C LEU A 182 -0.15 3.01 13.10
N ALA A 183 0.56 3.59 12.15
CA ALA A 183 1.42 4.75 12.39
C ALA A 183 0.62 5.97 12.91
N GLY A 184 -0.67 6.07 12.58
CA GLY A 184 -1.57 7.07 13.15
C GLY A 184 -1.82 6.94 14.66
N ARG A 185 -1.40 5.84 15.30
CA ARG A 185 -1.45 5.63 16.75
C ARG A 185 -0.16 6.01 17.47
N ILE A 186 0.85 6.46 16.73
CA ILE A 186 2.09 6.95 17.32
C ILE A 186 1.80 8.25 18.08
N PRO A 187 2.26 8.39 19.34
CA PRO A 187 2.11 9.63 20.10
C PRO A 187 2.64 10.86 19.35
N PRO A 188 1.92 12.00 19.42
CA PRO A 188 2.20 13.20 18.61
C PRO A 188 3.51 13.91 18.97
N ASP A 189 4.05 13.64 20.15
CA ASP A 189 5.28 14.20 20.70
C ASP A 189 6.55 13.46 20.25
N GLU A 190 6.42 12.34 19.53
CA GLU A 190 7.55 11.58 19.01
C GLU A 190 8.08 12.14 17.67
N ARG A 191 9.39 12.04 17.45
CA ARG A 191 10.03 12.27 16.15
C ARG A 191 10.05 11.01 15.31
N ILE A 192 9.45 11.09 14.13
CA ILE A 192 9.35 9.96 13.20
C ILE A 192 10.18 10.23 11.96
N ILE A 193 10.88 9.22 11.47
CA ILE A 193 11.51 9.24 10.15
C ILE A 193 10.90 8.14 9.29
N THR A 194 10.25 8.52 8.19
CA THR A 194 9.76 7.58 7.19
C THR A 194 10.79 7.42 6.08
N ILE A 195 10.98 6.19 5.61
CA ILE A 195 11.91 5.84 4.53
C ILE A 195 11.16 4.94 3.55
N GLU A 196 11.03 5.39 2.31
CA GLU A 196 10.23 4.67 1.30
C GLU A 196 10.94 4.70 -0.06
N ASP A 197 10.76 3.66 -0.90
CA ASP A 197 11.19 3.71 -2.31
C ASP A 197 10.52 4.87 -3.05
N SER A 198 9.28 5.14 -2.68
CA SER A 198 8.48 6.25 -3.15
C SER A 198 7.51 6.58 -2.03
N ALA A 199 7.36 7.85 -1.67
CA ALA A 199 6.60 8.24 -0.49
C ALA A 199 5.11 7.86 -0.65
N GLU A 200 4.62 6.94 0.19
CA GLU A 200 3.20 6.59 0.33
C GLU A 200 2.61 7.04 1.67
N LEU A 201 3.43 7.10 2.71
CA LEU A 201 2.94 7.28 4.06
C LEU A 201 2.47 8.71 4.30
N GLN A 202 1.30 8.80 4.94
CA GLN A 202 0.61 10.04 5.28
C GLN A 202 0.25 10.01 6.77
N ILE A 203 1.28 10.00 7.61
CA ILE A 203 1.10 9.95 9.07
C ILE A 203 0.57 11.31 9.53
N LYS A 204 -0.66 11.30 10.07
CA LYS A 204 -1.32 12.50 10.61
C LYS A 204 -1.12 12.57 12.11
N GLY A 205 -1.16 13.79 12.66
CA GLY A 205 -1.09 14.03 14.10
C GLY A 205 0.32 14.15 14.68
N VAL A 206 1.36 13.89 13.89
CA VAL A 206 2.77 14.04 14.32
C VAL A 206 3.40 15.18 13.55
N GLU A 207 3.77 16.25 14.24
CA GLU A 207 4.39 17.42 13.62
C GLU A 207 5.88 17.19 13.31
N ASN A 208 6.58 16.48 14.20
CA ASN A 208 8.01 16.23 14.11
C ASN A 208 8.34 15.04 13.20
N ILE A 209 7.96 15.14 11.93
CA ILE A 209 8.14 14.07 10.94
C ILE A 209 9.15 14.45 9.86
N VAL A 210 10.08 13.54 9.58
CA VAL A 210 10.99 13.61 8.42
C VAL A 210 10.60 12.53 7.42
N ARG A 211 10.44 12.90 6.16
CA ARG A 211 10.08 11.97 5.08
C ARG A 211 11.26 11.84 4.13
N LEU A 212 11.79 10.63 4.01
CA LEU A 212 12.92 10.30 3.14
C LEU A 212 12.44 9.35 2.04
N GLU A 213 12.85 9.65 0.81
CA GLU A 213 12.52 8.86 -0.37
C GLU A 213 13.81 8.36 -1.04
N ALA A 214 13.84 7.08 -1.38
CA ALA A 214 14.94 6.49 -2.13
C ALA A 214 14.97 7.07 -3.55
N ARG A 215 16.17 7.16 -4.13
CA ARG A 215 16.35 7.70 -5.47
C ARG A 215 16.98 6.65 -6.36
N THR A 216 16.33 6.34 -7.47
CA THR A 216 16.93 5.51 -8.52
C THR A 216 18.11 6.25 -9.16
N ALA A 217 19.05 5.49 -9.74
CA ALA A 217 20.08 6.10 -10.56
C ALA A 217 19.45 6.84 -11.76
N ASN A 218 20.12 7.88 -12.24
CA ASN A 218 19.77 8.49 -13.52
C ASN A 218 20.16 7.55 -14.69
N SER A 219 19.87 7.95 -15.93
CA SER A 219 20.22 7.19 -17.14
C SER A 219 21.71 6.87 -17.29
N GLU A 220 22.59 7.62 -16.62
CA GLU A 220 24.05 7.39 -16.57
C GLU A 220 24.48 6.49 -15.40
N GLY A 221 23.54 5.92 -14.63
CA GLY A 221 23.85 5.08 -13.48
C GLY A 221 24.30 5.85 -12.23
N ARG A 222 24.21 7.18 -12.23
CA ARG A 222 24.68 8.05 -11.14
C ARG A 222 23.55 8.51 -10.20
N GLY A 223 23.94 8.86 -8.97
CA GLY A 223 23.04 9.52 -8.03
C GLY A 223 22.01 8.61 -7.36
N ARG A 224 22.20 7.28 -7.39
CA ARG A 224 21.36 6.36 -6.60
C ARG A 224 21.47 6.68 -5.12
N ILE A 225 20.35 6.69 -4.42
CA ILE A 225 20.26 6.74 -2.96
C ILE A 225 19.35 5.59 -2.55
N SER A 226 19.91 4.60 -1.86
CA SER A 226 19.22 3.39 -1.45
C SER A 226 18.48 3.56 -0.11
N ILE A 227 17.45 2.75 0.14
CA ILE A 227 16.80 2.65 1.46
C ILE A 227 17.85 2.38 2.55
N ARG A 228 18.83 1.52 2.26
CA ARG A 228 19.95 1.20 3.14
C ARG A 228 20.73 2.44 3.59
N GLU A 229 21.07 3.33 2.66
CA GLU A 229 21.77 4.59 2.98
C GLU A 229 20.89 5.55 3.78
N LEU A 230 19.59 5.60 3.46
CA LEU A 230 18.63 6.41 4.21
C LEU A 230 18.46 5.92 5.64
N ILE A 231 18.42 4.60 5.89
CA ILE A 231 18.37 4.03 7.23
C ILE A 231 19.60 4.47 8.02
N LYS A 232 20.80 4.27 7.47
CA LYS A 232 22.06 4.69 8.13
C LYS A 232 22.10 6.20 8.42
N THR A 233 21.57 7.00 7.51
CA THR A 233 21.51 8.46 7.69
C THR A 233 20.51 8.84 8.78
N SER A 234 19.36 8.16 8.83
CA SER A 234 18.29 8.40 9.80
C SER A 234 18.75 8.19 11.25
N LEU A 235 19.65 7.25 11.51
CA LEU A 235 20.22 6.99 12.85
C LEU A 235 20.93 8.23 13.45
N ARG A 236 21.39 9.17 12.61
CA ARG A 236 22.03 10.42 13.05
C ARG A 236 21.06 11.58 13.25
N MET A 237 19.79 11.38 12.91
CA MET A 237 18.75 12.40 12.97
C MET A 237 17.96 12.37 14.29
N ARG A 238 18.43 11.59 15.28
CA ARG A 238 17.78 11.37 16.58
C ARG A 238 16.30 11.01 16.43
N PRO A 239 15.95 9.92 15.72
CA PRO A 239 14.56 9.49 15.64
C PRO A 239 14.12 8.85 16.96
N GLU A 240 12.87 9.06 17.35
CA GLU A 240 12.21 8.16 18.29
C GLU A 240 11.71 6.90 17.58
N ARG A 241 11.36 6.98 16.28
CA ARG A 241 10.97 5.84 15.44
C ARG A 241 11.49 5.96 14.02
N ILE A 242 11.86 4.82 13.43
CA ILE A 242 12.16 4.69 12.01
C ILE A 242 11.10 3.80 11.38
N ILE A 243 10.44 4.31 10.35
CA ILE A 243 9.40 3.58 9.62
C ILE A 243 9.92 3.32 8.21
N VAL A 244 10.10 2.05 7.87
CA VAL A 244 10.54 1.65 6.53
C VAL A 244 9.32 1.16 5.77
N GLY A 245 8.95 1.84 4.69
CA GLY A 245 7.71 1.54 3.96
C GLY A 245 7.63 0.09 3.49
N GLU A 246 8.74 -0.44 2.97
CA GLU A 246 8.86 -1.85 2.59
C GLU A 246 10.33 -2.27 2.55
N VAL A 247 10.62 -3.50 2.99
CA VAL A 247 11.93 -4.15 2.80
C VAL A 247 11.83 -5.33 1.86
N ARG A 248 12.77 -5.40 0.92
CA ARG A 248 12.86 -6.34 -0.19
C ARG A 248 14.23 -6.99 -0.34
N GLY A 249 15.27 -6.40 0.25
CA GLY A 249 16.65 -6.82 0.06
C GLY A 249 17.58 -6.46 1.21
N GLU A 250 18.80 -6.05 0.87
CA GLU A 250 19.91 -5.92 1.81
C GLU A 250 19.65 -4.93 2.96
N GLU A 251 18.78 -3.94 2.74
CA GLU A 251 18.37 -2.97 3.75
C GLU A 251 17.71 -3.62 4.99
N ALA A 252 17.24 -4.86 4.88
CA ALA A 252 16.68 -5.61 6.00
C ALA A 252 17.68 -5.73 7.17
N LEU A 253 18.97 -5.93 6.90
CA LEU A 253 19.99 -6.00 7.96
C LEU A 253 20.09 -4.68 8.72
N ASP A 254 20.20 -3.55 8.01
CA ASP A 254 20.32 -2.23 8.62
C ASP A 254 19.03 -1.84 9.38
N MET A 255 17.86 -2.25 8.89
CA MET A 255 16.58 -2.08 9.59
C MET A 255 16.55 -2.87 10.91
N LEU A 256 16.92 -4.15 10.89
CA LEU A 256 16.98 -4.98 12.11
C LEU A 256 18.01 -4.43 13.12
N GLN A 257 19.14 -3.91 12.63
CA GLN A 257 20.11 -3.24 13.49
C GLN A 257 19.55 -1.97 14.12
N ALA A 258 18.82 -1.15 13.37
CA ALA A 258 18.16 0.04 13.91
C ALA A 258 17.17 -0.33 15.04
N MET A 259 16.35 -1.36 14.82
CA MET A 259 15.40 -1.90 15.80
C MET A 259 16.10 -2.41 17.08
N ASN A 260 17.24 -3.08 16.94
CA ASN A 260 18.01 -3.60 18.07
C ASN A 260 18.83 -2.54 18.83
N THR A 261 19.08 -1.37 18.23
CA THR A 261 20.00 -0.33 18.78
C THR A 261 19.26 0.85 19.42
N GLY A 262 18.06 0.62 19.95
CA GLY A 262 17.31 1.60 20.74
C GLY A 262 16.33 2.47 19.93
N HIS A 263 16.05 2.13 18.67
CA HIS A 263 15.00 2.75 17.87
C HIS A 263 13.74 1.87 17.90
N ASP A 264 13.23 1.66 19.11
CA ASP A 264 12.01 0.90 19.37
C ASP A 264 10.77 1.57 18.76
N GLY A 265 9.73 0.78 18.52
CA GLY A 265 8.47 1.24 17.93
C GLY A 265 8.53 1.41 16.43
N SER A 266 9.55 0.84 15.79
CA SER A 266 9.74 0.87 14.35
C SER A 266 8.68 0.01 13.65
N LEU A 267 8.19 0.49 12.51
CA LEU A 267 7.20 -0.20 11.68
C LEU A 267 7.81 -0.50 10.32
N SER A 268 7.53 -1.68 9.77
CA SER A 268 7.96 -2.03 8.42
C SER A 268 7.00 -2.96 7.71
N THR A 269 7.13 -3.06 6.39
CA THR A 269 6.38 -4.06 5.61
C THR A 269 7.28 -4.96 4.76
N GLY A 270 6.78 -6.14 4.41
CA GLY A 270 7.45 -7.07 3.50
C GLY A 270 6.48 -7.99 2.78
N HIS A 271 6.90 -8.57 1.66
CA HIS A 271 6.10 -9.58 0.97
C HIS A 271 6.35 -10.95 1.58
N ALA A 272 5.29 -11.63 2.01
CA ALA A 272 5.30 -13.03 2.43
C ALA A 272 3.89 -13.61 2.34
N ASN A 273 3.80 -14.95 2.42
CA ASN A 273 2.53 -15.67 2.43
C ASN A 273 2.07 -16.09 3.83
N SER A 274 2.89 -15.84 4.85
CA SER A 274 2.58 -16.02 6.28
C SER A 274 3.61 -15.30 7.14
N ALA A 275 3.36 -15.20 8.45
CA ALA A 275 4.30 -14.72 9.44
C ALA A 275 5.58 -15.58 9.47
N ALA A 276 5.42 -16.91 9.43
CA ALA A 276 6.54 -17.84 9.39
C ALA A 276 7.35 -17.75 8.09
N ASP A 277 6.70 -17.54 6.93
CA ASP A 277 7.37 -17.29 5.65
C ASP A 277 8.15 -15.97 5.68
N MET A 278 7.60 -14.93 6.31
CA MET A 278 8.28 -13.64 6.45
C MET A 278 9.62 -13.77 7.17
N LEU A 279 9.70 -14.57 8.24
CA LEU A 279 10.96 -14.83 8.95
C LEU A 279 12.02 -15.44 8.03
N LYS A 280 11.67 -16.45 7.22
CA LYS A 280 12.59 -17.08 6.25
C LYS A 280 13.06 -16.10 5.18
N ARG A 281 12.18 -15.19 4.76
CA ARG A 281 12.53 -14.16 3.78
C ARG A 281 13.47 -13.12 4.37
N LEU A 282 13.26 -12.70 5.62
CA LEU A 282 14.20 -11.85 6.34
C LEU A 282 15.57 -12.54 6.50
N GLU A 283 15.60 -13.84 6.84
CA GLU A 283 16.84 -14.63 6.89
C GLU A 283 17.60 -14.50 5.56
N THR A 284 16.91 -14.74 4.44
CA THR A 284 17.49 -14.66 3.10
C THR A 284 18.01 -13.26 2.77
N MET A 285 17.22 -12.22 3.03
CA MET A 285 17.59 -10.82 2.78
C MET A 285 18.84 -10.41 3.56
N VAL A 286 18.94 -10.83 4.83
CA VAL A 286 20.08 -10.52 5.69
C VAL A 286 21.34 -11.27 5.24
N ILE A 287 21.22 -12.56 4.89
CA ILE A 287 22.33 -13.37 4.39
C ILE A 287 22.88 -12.78 3.08
N SER A 288 22.03 -12.24 2.21
CA SER A 288 22.46 -11.56 1.00
C SER A 288 23.20 -10.24 1.29
N ALA A 289 22.91 -9.57 2.41
CA ALA A 289 23.54 -8.30 2.78
C ALA A 289 24.93 -8.45 3.43
N ALA A 290 25.14 -9.56 4.15
CA ALA A 290 26.37 -9.83 4.87
C ALA A 290 26.56 -11.34 5.12
N SER A 291 27.82 -11.80 5.14
CA SER A 291 28.18 -13.18 5.46
C SER A 291 28.10 -13.45 6.97
N LEU A 292 26.88 -13.52 7.50
CA LEU A 292 26.61 -13.86 8.90
C LEU A 292 26.20 -15.34 9.03
N PRO A 293 26.58 -16.01 10.12
CA PRO A 293 26.03 -17.33 10.44
C PRO A 293 24.51 -17.27 10.59
N LEU A 294 23.79 -18.26 10.06
CA LEU A 294 22.32 -18.29 10.06
C LEU A 294 21.73 -18.15 11.48
N GLU A 295 22.37 -18.76 12.47
CA GLU A 295 22.00 -18.63 13.87
C GLU A 295 22.03 -17.17 14.36
N ALA A 296 23.10 -16.43 14.03
CA ALA A 296 23.20 -15.02 14.39
C ALA A 296 22.14 -14.16 13.69
N VAL A 297 21.79 -14.51 12.44
CA VAL A 297 20.70 -13.84 11.71
C VAL A 297 19.35 -14.08 12.40
N ARG A 298 19.06 -15.33 12.78
CA ARG A 298 17.81 -15.68 13.49
C ARG A 298 17.69 -14.99 14.84
N GLN A 299 18.78 -14.94 15.60
CA GLN A 299 18.84 -14.20 16.86
C GLN A 299 18.58 -12.70 16.67
N GLN A 300 19.17 -12.09 15.63
CA GLN A 300 18.92 -10.68 15.32
C GLN A 300 17.46 -10.41 14.95
N ILE A 301 16.84 -11.28 14.14
CA ILE A 301 15.43 -11.16 13.77
C ILE A 301 14.54 -11.31 15.01
N ALA A 302 14.78 -12.34 15.83
CA ALA A 302 13.99 -12.63 17.02
C ALA A 302 14.10 -11.53 18.10
N SER A 303 15.24 -10.83 18.16
CA SER A 303 15.45 -9.70 19.07
C SER A 303 14.84 -8.39 18.54
N ALA A 304 14.81 -8.21 17.22
CA ALA A 304 14.41 -6.94 16.61
C ALA A 304 12.89 -6.81 16.46
N ILE A 305 12.20 -7.87 16.06
CA ILE A 305 10.78 -7.85 15.74
C ILE A 305 10.01 -8.39 16.93
N ASP A 306 9.05 -7.61 17.44
CA ASP A 306 8.19 -8.07 18.53
C ASP A 306 6.90 -8.71 18.00
N ILE A 307 6.29 -8.12 16.96
CA ILE A 307 5.00 -8.52 16.42
C ILE A 307 5.06 -8.65 14.90
N ILE A 308 4.46 -9.71 14.36
CA ILE A 308 4.21 -9.86 12.93
C ILE A 308 2.70 -9.86 12.68
N VAL A 309 2.25 -8.99 11.76
CA VAL A 309 0.86 -8.95 11.30
C VAL A 309 0.81 -9.38 9.85
N HIS A 310 0.10 -10.45 9.55
CA HIS A 310 -0.03 -10.95 8.18
C HIS A 310 -1.39 -10.56 7.59
N LEU A 311 -1.33 -9.90 6.43
CA LEU A 311 -2.48 -9.47 5.64
C LEU A 311 -2.60 -10.30 4.37
N SER A 312 -3.84 -10.64 4.03
CA SER A 312 -4.14 -11.27 2.75
C SER A 312 -5.31 -10.60 2.05
N ARG A 313 -5.35 -10.82 0.73
CA ARG A 313 -6.48 -10.47 -0.11
C ARG A 313 -7.25 -11.76 -0.41
N LEU A 314 -8.45 -11.87 0.15
CA LEU A 314 -9.28 -13.07 0.05
C LEU A 314 -9.98 -13.20 -1.32
N ARG A 315 -10.67 -14.34 -1.51
CA ARG A 315 -11.37 -14.68 -2.77
C ARG A 315 -12.45 -13.68 -3.17
N ASP A 316 -13.11 -13.05 -2.19
CA ASP A 316 -14.08 -11.96 -2.37
C ASP A 316 -13.44 -10.60 -2.65
N LYS A 317 -12.11 -10.55 -2.77
CA LYS A 317 -11.28 -9.34 -2.92
C LYS A 317 -11.17 -8.47 -1.68
N SER A 318 -11.80 -8.86 -0.56
CA SER A 318 -11.61 -8.18 0.72
C SER A 318 -10.17 -8.32 1.20
N ARG A 319 -9.71 -7.30 1.93
CA ARG A 319 -8.41 -7.30 2.61
C ARG A 319 -8.67 -7.60 4.08
N ARG A 320 -7.95 -8.56 4.63
CA ARG A 320 -8.15 -9.08 6.00
C ARG A 320 -6.81 -9.37 6.66
N VAL A 321 -6.73 -9.11 7.95
CA VAL A 321 -5.68 -9.66 8.82
C VAL A 321 -5.98 -11.14 9.03
N LEU A 322 -4.99 -11.99 8.72
CA LEU A 322 -5.12 -13.44 8.88
C LEU A 322 -4.51 -13.95 10.17
N GLU A 323 -3.43 -13.34 10.61
CA GLU A 323 -2.74 -13.71 11.85
C GLU A 323 -2.02 -12.49 12.44
N ILE A 324 -2.02 -12.42 13.77
CA ILE A 324 -1.16 -11.52 14.54
C ILE A 324 -0.35 -12.42 15.48
N CYS A 325 0.95 -12.43 15.29
CA CYS A 325 1.86 -13.31 16.03
C CYS A 325 2.88 -12.46 16.79
N GLU A 326 3.09 -12.78 18.06
CA GLU A 326 4.26 -12.34 18.79
C GLU A 326 5.47 -13.19 18.40
N VAL A 327 6.63 -12.56 18.23
CA VAL A 327 7.91 -13.26 18.14
C VAL A 327 8.43 -13.43 19.56
N SER A 328 8.28 -14.63 20.11
CA SER A 328 8.50 -14.86 21.55
C SER A 328 9.98 -15.13 21.89
N GLY A 329 10.82 -15.38 20.88
CA GLY A 329 12.27 -15.54 21.05
C GLY A 329 12.88 -16.55 20.09
N TYR A 330 14.14 -16.93 20.36
CA TYR A 330 14.90 -17.90 19.58
C TYR A 330 15.40 -19.03 20.50
N ALA A 331 15.06 -20.28 20.18
CA ALA A 331 15.58 -21.46 20.89
C ALA A 331 15.66 -22.67 19.94
N GLY A 332 16.62 -23.57 20.18
CA GLY A 332 16.76 -24.81 19.42
C GLY A 332 16.95 -24.61 17.91
N GLY A 333 17.58 -23.50 17.49
CA GLY A 333 17.79 -23.20 16.07
C GLY A 333 16.61 -22.54 15.36
N MET A 334 15.49 -22.27 16.05
CA MET A 334 14.27 -21.73 15.45
C MET A 334 13.78 -20.48 16.18
N ILE A 335 13.13 -19.59 15.43
CA ILE A 335 12.39 -18.45 15.97
C ILE A 335 11.00 -18.96 16.35
N HIS A 336 10.57 -18.70 17.58
CA HIS A 336 9.26 -19.09 18.08
C HIS A 336 8.23 -17.98 17.81
N LEU A 337 7.11 -18.37 17.22
CA LEU A 337 5.94 -17.52 17.05
C LEU A 337 4.88 -17.94 18.07
N ASN A 338 4.31 -16.96 18.74
CA ASN A 338 3.18 -17.08 19.64
C ASN A 338 1.96 -16.41 18.98
N PRO A 339 1.08 -17.16 18.28
CA PRO A 339 -0.08 -16.58 17.61
C PRO A 339 -1.05 -16.01 18.64
N LEU A 340 -1.33 -14.72 18.59
CA LEU A 340 -2.26 -14.02 19.48
C LEU A 340 -3.66 -13.97 18.88
N TYR A 341 -3.74 -13.80 17.55
CA TYR A 341 -4.98 -13.79 16.81
C TYR A 341 -4.86 -14.60 15.52
N LEU A 342 -5.93 -15.30 15.16
CA LEU A 342 -6.06 -16.06 13.91
C LEU A 342 -7.42 -15.80 13.27
N PHE A 343 -7.44 -15.69 11.94
CA PHE A 343 -8.66 -15.53 11.19
C PHE A 343 -9.33 -16.88 10.99
N GLU A 344 -10.58 -16.97 11.42
CA GLU A 344 -11.40 -18.17 11.30
C GLU A 344 -12.50 -17.92 10.26
N GLU A 345 -12.47 -18.70 9.17
CA GLU A 345 -13.59 -18.74 8.21
C GLU A 345 -14.75 -19.54 8.80
N HIS A 346 -15.92 -18.92 8.89
CA HIS A 346 -17.17 -19.62 9.17
C HIS A 346 -17.56 -20.38 7.90
N ARG A 347 -17.36 -21.70 7.90
CA ARG A 347 -17.97 -22.57 6.91
C ARG A 347 -19.43 -22.76 7.29
N ASP A 348 -20.34 -22.22 6.50
CA ASP A 348 -21.77 -22.53 6.64
C ASP A 348 -21.94 -24.05 6.48
N GLN A 349 -22.38 -24.75 7.53
CA GLN A 349 -22.65 -26.19 7.53
C GLN A 349 -23.88 -26.58 6.68
N GLY A 350 -24.25 -25.79 5.67
CA GLY A 350 -25.51 -25.91 4.92
C GLY A 350 -25.41 -26.47 3.50
N CYS A 351 -24.21 -26.61 2.92
CA CYS A 351 -24.07 -26.98 1.50
C CYS A 351 -23.58 -28.41 1.25
N GLU A 352 -23.90 -29.38 2.13
CA GLU A 352 -23.65 -30.81 1.82
C GLU A 352 -24.84 -31.52 1.15
N ASN A 353 -26.02 -30.87 1.04
CA ASN A 353 -27.25 -31.54 0.56
C ASN A 353 -27.86 -31.04 -0.76
N GLU A 354 -27.18 -30.22 -1.57
CA GLU A 354 -27.67 -29.89 -2.92
C GLU A 354 -26.58 -30.08 -3.98
N LYS A 355 -26.29 -31.34 -4.30
CA LYS A 355 -25.85 -31.70 -5.65
C LYS A 355 -27.02 -31.47 -6.60
N ASN A 356 -27.17 -30.24 -7.11
CA ASN A 356 -27.68 -29.89 -8.44
C ASN A 356 -28.22 -28.45 -8.49
N SER A 357 -27.33 -27.46 -8.55
CA SER A 357 -27.52 -26.32 -9.46
C SER A 357 -26.21 -25.54 -9.58
N CYS A 358 -25.58 -25.61 -10.76
CA CYS A 358 -24.45 -24.77 -11.11
C CYS A 358 -24.98 -23.37 -11.43
N GLY A 359 -25.19 -22.58 -10.38
CA GLY A 359 -25.40 -21.14 -10.46
C GLY A 359 -24.34 -20.47 -9.60
N THR A 360 -23.41 -19.75 -10.22
CA THR A 360 -22.43 -18.92 -9.51
C THR A 360 -23.16 -17.69 -8.96
N SER A 361 -23.86 -17.84 -7.84
CA SER A 361 -24.40 -16.69 -7.10
C SER A 361 -23.23 -15.88 -6.53
N GLU A 362 -23.38 -14.56 -6.47
CA GLU A 362 -22.35 -13.68 -5.87
C GLU A 362 -22.09 -14.00 -4.39
N ASP A 363 -23.06 -14.63 -3.71
CA ASP A 363 -22.98 -15.02 -2.30
C ASP A 363 -21.92 -16.10 -2.02
N ASP A 364 -21.69 -17.03 -2.96
CA ASP A 364 -20.76 -18.14 -2.78
C ASP A 364 -19.28 -17.71 -2.82
N ARG A 365 -19.01 -16.46 -3.26
CA ARG A 365 -17.67 -15.88 -3.25
C ARG A 365 -17.36 -15.13 -1.97
N MET A 366 -18.35 -14.73 -1.18
CA MET A 366 -18.17 -13.89 0.01
C MET A 366 -17.51 -14.69 1.13
N VAL A 367 -16.41 -14.18 1.69
CA VAL A 367 -15.77 -14.86 2.82
C VAL A 367 -16.39 -14.37 4.13
N ARG A 368 -17.10 -15.28 4.81
CA ARG A 368 -17.59 -15.06 6.16
C ARG A 368 -16.56 -15.58 7.15
N GLY A 369 -16.06 -14.70 8.01
CA GLY A 369 -15.04 -15.03 8.98
C GLY A 369 -14.67 -13.83 9.81
N SER A 370 -13.98 -14.07 10.93
CA SER A 370 -13.50 -12.99 11.78
C SER A 370 -12.15 -13.35 12.40
N LEU A 371 -11.37 -12.32 12.70
CA LEU A 371 -10.13 -12.47 13.44
C LEU A 371 -10.44 -12.72 14.92
N LYS A 372 -10.07 -13.90 15.43
CA LYS A 372 -10.35 -14.34 16.81
C LYS A 372 -9.07 -14.40 17.64
N PRO A 373 -9.13 -14.08 18.95
CA PRO A 373 -8.02 -14.35 19.85
C PRO A 373 -7.81 -15.86 19.98
N THR A 374 -6.55 -16.29 20.05
CA THR A 374 -6.20 -17.72 20.22
C THR A 374 -6.28 -18.20 21.66
N GLY A 375 -6.38 -17.27 22.61
CA GLY A 375 -6.22 -17.51 24.04
C GLY A 375 -4.77 -17.48 24.52
N ASN A 376 -3.80 -17.29 23.63
CA ASN A 376 -2.41 -17.09 24.02
C ASN A 376 -2.20 -15.67 24.54
N MET A 377 -1.52 -15.57 25.68
CA MET A 377 -1.13 -14.29 26.27
C MET A 377 0.14 -13.75 25.59
N LEU A 378 0.29 -12.42 25.55
CA LEU A 378 1.55 -11.78 25.18
C LEU A 378 2.62 -12.09 26.23
N ILE A 379 3.75 -12.64 25.81
CA ILE A 379 4.83 -13.08 26.71
C ILE A 379 5.75 -11.90 27.07
N ASN A 380 6.20 -11.16 26.06
CA ASN A 380 7.16 -10.07 26.18
C ASN A 380 6.46 -8.76 26.57
N THR A 381 6.17 -8.59 27.86
CA THR A 381 5.42 -7.43 28.41
C THR A 381 6.30 -6.29 28.95
N VAL A 382 7.63 -6.37 28.78
CA VAL A 382 8.57 -5.38 29.32
C VAL A 382 8.28 -3.97 28.81
N LYS A 383 8.10 -3.82 27.49
CA LYS A 383 7.82 -2.54 26.84
C LYS A 383 6.51 -1.90 27.32
N LEU A 384 5.44 -2.69 27.47
CA LEU A 384 4.17 -2.22 28.07
C LEU A 384 4.36 -1.66 29.48
N ARG A 385 5.10 -2.39 30.33
CA ARG A 385 5.38 -1.95 31.71
C ARG A 385 6.23 -0.68 31.73
N MET A 386 7.26 -0.59 30.90
CA MET A 386 8.11 0.60 30.80
C MET A 386 7.35 1.83 30.30
N ALA A 387 6.38 1.64 29.40
CA ALA A 387 5.50 2.69 28.91
C ALA A 387 4.38 3.07 29.91
N GLY A 388 4.20 2.31 31.00
CA GLY A 388 3.08 2.51 31.93
C GLY A 388 1.71 2.21 31.31
N ILE A 389 1.66 1.39 30.26
CA ILE A 389 0.44 1.09 29.52
C ILE A 389 -0.12 -0.25 30.01
N SER A 390 -1.33 -0.23 30.55
CA SER A 390 -2.12 -1.43 30.79
C SER A 390 -3.02 -1.66 29.57
N CYS A 391 -2.90 -2.84 28.96
CA CYS A 391 -3.75 -3.25 27.84
C CYS A 391 -4.39 -4.59 28.19
N ARG A 392 -5.64 -4.80 27.78
CA ARG A 392 -6.25 -6.13 27.82
C ARG A 392 -5.65 -6.96 26.69
N LEU A 393 -4.57 -7.67 27.01
CA LEU A 393 -3.92 -8.59 26.08
C LEU A 393 -4.68 -9.91 26.17
N GLY A 394 -5.49 -10.20 25.15
CA GLY A 394 -6.37 -11.37 24.97
C GLY A 394 -6.28 -12.50 26.01
N GLY A 395 -7.37 -12.70 26.74
CA GLY A 395 -7.60 -13.77 27.72
C GLY A 395 -8.77 -13.39 28.62
N VAL A 396 -9.85 -14.19 28.55
CA VAL A 396 -11.21 -14.05 29.15
C VAL A 396 -11.36 -13.02 30.27
#